data_AF-A0A7S4A9A5-F1
#
_entry.id   AF-A0A7S4A9A5-F1
#
_cell.length_a   1.000
_cell.length_b   1.000
_cell.length_c   1.000
_cell.angle_alpha   90.00
_cell.angle_beta   90.00
_cell.angle_gamma   90.00
#
_symmetry.space_group_name_H-M   'P 1'
#
loop_
_entity.id
_entity.type
_entity.pdbx_description
1 polymer ?
#
loop_
_entity_poly.entity_id
_entity_poly.type
_entity_poly.pdbx_seq_one_letter_code
_entity_poly.pdbx_strand_id
1 'polypeptide(L)'
;MRTHRKMMKFIYTGNAPELKDMDSTKSSLLLVDRFGCTELKLFSESTLVAEFLVLSTAANLMLLAEAHSCALLKEASMDWYVASPTEVANSDDWTLVEKSPKLLVELVRYMGIDRHHRSGRADVTSNSMGVSSLRDWLGSRGLDVDGTRETLVERWKEHQ
;
A
#
# COMPACT_ATOMS: atom_id res chain seq x y z
N MET A 1 11.18 14.00 -17.93
CA MET A 1 12.05 15.01 -17.24
C MET A 1 11.33 15.84 -16.16
N ARG A 2 9.99 15.89 -16.08
CA ARG A 2 9.29 16.74 -15.08
C ARG A 2 9.31 16.18 -13.66
N THR A 3 9.29 14.85 -13.49
CA THR A 3 9.25 14.17 -12.17
C THR A 3 10.55 14.30 -11.37
N HIS A 4 11.72 14.18 -12.00
CA HIS A 4 13.01 14.38 -11.32
C HIS A 4 13.16 15.78 -10.71
N ARG A 5 12.64 16.82 -11.39
CA ARG A 5 12.67 18.19 -10.86
C ARG A 5 11.74 18.36 -9.67
N LYS A 6 10.57 17.69 -9.67
CA LYS A 6 9.65 17.65 -8.54
C LYS A 6 10.29 16.95 -7.33
N MET A 7 11.02 15.86 -7.55
CA MET A 7 11.77 15.18 -6.50
C MET A 7 12.92 16.01 -5.93
N MET A 8 13.75 16.61 -6.78
CA MET A 8 14.81 17.52 -6.33
C MET A 8 14.22 18.65 -5.48
N LYS A 9 13.10 19.25 -5.90
CA LYS A 9 12.39 20.23 -5.07
C LYS A 9 11.99 19.65 -3.72
N PHE A 10 11.44 18.44 -3.65
CA PHE A 10 11.10 17.81 -2.37
C PHE A 10 12.32 17.68 -1.46
N ILE A 11 13.44 17.16 -1.97
CA ILE A 11 14.68 17.02 -1.18
C ILE A 11 15.18 18.38 -0.67
N TYR A 12 15.11 19.41 -1.51
CA TYR A 12 15.61 20.74 -1.15
C TYR A 12 14.65 21.60 -0.32
N THR A 13 13.34 21.36 -0.39
CA THR A 13 12.32 22.23 0.24
C THR A 13 11.46 21.52 1.27
N GLY A 14 11.56 20.19 1.38
CA GLY A 14 10.67 19.36 2.19
C GLY A 14 9.21 19.37 1.71
N ASN A 15 8.89 20.07 0.62
CA ASN A 15 7.51 20.32 0.23
C ASN A 15 7.03 19.30 -0.81
N ALA A 16 5.96 18.59 -0.47
CA ALA A 16 5.44 17.48 -1.24
C ALA A 16 4.97 17.94 -2.65
N PRO A 17 5.42 17.27 -3.73
CA PRO A 17 5.05 17.68 -5.06
C PRO A 17 3.58 17.38 -5.36
N GLU A 18 2.88 18.30 -6.03
CA GLU A 18 1.55 18.02 -6.57
C GLU A 18 1.65 16.92 -7.64
N LEU A 19 1.13 15.75 -7.28
CA LEU A 19 1.07 14.53 -8.07
C LEU A 19 -0.35 14.38 -8.63
N LYS A 20 -0.64 15.11 -9.72
CA LYS A 20 -1.98 15.14 -10.35
C LYS A 20 -2.23 14.02 -11.37
N ASP A 21 -1.18 13.35 -11.82
CA ASP A 21 -1.30 12.28 -12.82
C ASP A 21 -0.83 10.95 -12.24
N MET A 22 -1.53 9.87 -12.56
CA MET A 22 -1.15 8.52 -12.15
C MET A 22 0.26 8.16 -12.64
N ASP A 23 0.59 8.39 -13.91
CA ASP A 23 1.92 8.06 -14.46
C ASP A 23 3.05 8.91 -13.85
N SER A 24 2.75 10.17 -13.55
CA SER A 24 3.66 11.05 -12.81
C SER A 24 3.91 10.49 -11.40
N THR A 25 2.88 9.95 -10.76
CA THR A 25 2.97 9.35 -9.42
C THR A 25 3.74 8.04 -9.43
N LYS A 26 3.44 7.14 -10.37
CA LYS A 26 4.18 5.87 -10.55
C LYS A 26 5.67 6.12 -10.82
N SER A 27 5.98 7.05 -11.72
CA SER A 27 7.38 7.39 -12.03
C SER A 27 8.10 8.12 -10.90
N SER A 28 7.39 8.92 -10.11
CA SER A 28 7.93 9.49 -8.88
C SER A 28 8.20 8.41 -7.83
N LEU A 29 7.32 7.43 -7.68
CA LEU A 29 7.46 6.33 -6.72
C LEU A 29 8.68 5.45 -7.06
N LEU A 30 8.87 5.11 -8.34
CA LEU A 30 10.09 4.46 -8.84
C LEU A 30 11.37 5.25 -8.53
N LEU A 31 11.30 6.57 -8.62
CA LEU A 31 12.43 7.44 -8.34
C LEU A 31 12.71 7.47 -6.83
N VAL A 32 11.67 7.60 -6.02
CA VAL A 32 11.75 7.55 -4.55
C VAL A 32 12.36 6.25 -4.07
N ASP A 33 11.92 5.13 -4.62
CA ASP A 33 12.43 3.80 -4.30
C ASP A 33 13.94 3.69 -4.59
N ARG A 34 14.39 4.25 -5.72
CA ARG A 34 15.82 4.34 -6.06
C ARG A 34 16.64 5.19 -5.09
N PHE A 35 16.06 6.25 -4.53
CA PHE A 35 16.76 7.20 -3.65
C PHE A 35 16.53 6.95 -2.15
N GLY A 36 15.67 5.99 -1.78
CA GLY A 36 15.42 5.61 -0.38
C GLY A 36 14.75 6.70 0.47
N CYS A 37 13.93 7.58 -0.12
CA CYS A 37 13.26 8.64 0.63
C CYS A 37 11.92 8.14 1.22
N THR A 38 11.94 7.68 2.48
CA THR A 38 10.77 7.10 3.17
C THR A 38 9.58 8.07 3.26
N GLU A 39 9.80 9.31 3.67
CA GLU A 39 8.73 10.33 3.81
C GLU A 39 7.97 10.56 2.49
N LEU A 40 8.69 10.63 1.38
CA LEU A 40 8.08 10.83 0.07
C LEU A 40 7.32 9.58 -0.40
N LYS A 41 7.79 8.39 -0.01
CA LYS A 41 7.11 7.11 -0.28
C LYS A 41 5.77 7.10 0.43
N LEU A 42 5.72 7.40 1.73
CA LEU A 42 4.49 7.44 2.51
C LEU A 42 3.50 8.49 1.98
N PHE A 43 3.99 9.67 1.58
CA PHE A 43 3.14 10.71 0.99
C PHE A 43 2.58 10.30 -0.39
N SER A 44 3.41 9.67 -1.23
CA SER A 44 2.94 9.18 -2.53
C SER A 44 1.89 8.08 -2.36
N GLU A 45 2.06 7.24 -1.35
CA GLU A 45 1.13 6.17 -1.01
C GLU A 45 -0.22 6.70 -0.56
N SER A 46 -0.26 7.66 0.36
CA SER A 46 -1.52 8.27 0.82
C SER A 46 -2.24 9.01 -0.32
N THR A 47 -1.49 9.67 -1.20
CA THR A 47 -2.06 10.35 -2.39
C THR A 47 -2.65 9.33 -3.37
N LEU A 48 -1.98 8.19 -3.61
CA LEU A 48 -2.49 7.14 -4.50
C LEU A 48 -3.78 6.53 -3.96
N VAL A 49 -3.86 6.28 -2.65
CA VAL A 49 -5.06 5.77 -2.00
C VAL A 49 -6.22 6.78 -2.09
N ALA A 50 -5.95 8.07 -1.86
CA ALA A 50 -6.99 9.09 -1.84
C ALA A 50 -7.55 9.44 -3.23
N GLU A 51 -6.68 9.57 -4.24
CA GLU A 51 -7.04 10.18 -5.53
C GLU A 51 -7.24 9.14 -6.65
N PHE A 52 -6.57 7.98 -6.57
CA PHE A 52 -6.45 7.07 -7.71
C PHE A 52 -7.00 5.66 -7.45
N LEU A 53 -7.46 5.38 -6.23
CA LEU A 53 -8.04 4.09 -5.88
C LEU A 53 -9.47 3.99 -6.45
N VAL A 54 -9.55 3.58 -7.71
CA VAL A 54 -10.78 3.32 -8.45
C VAL A 54 -10.81 1.86 -8.84
N LEU A 55 -12.02 1.30 -8.96
CA LEU A 55 -12.28 -0.11 -9.29
C LEU A 55 -11.50 -0.63 -10.49
N SER A 56 -11.42 0.17 -11.56
CA SER A 56 -10.70 -0.19 -12.80
C SER A 56 -9.19 -0.29 -12.61
N THR A 57 -8.64 0.42 -11.61
CA THR A 57 -7.19 0.58 -11.43
C THR A 57 -6.69 -0.10 -10.15
N ALA A 58 -7.59 -0.63 -9.33
CA ALA A 58 -7.28 -1.33 -8.08
C ALA A 58 -6.31 -2.50 -8.28
N ALA A 59 -6.52 -3.32 -9.32
CA ALA A 59 -5.63 -4.45 -9.63
C ALA A 59 -4.20 -4.00 -9.99
N ASN A 60 -4.07 -2.95 -10.79
CA ASN A 60 -2.80 -2.37 -11.19
C ASN A 60 -2.07 -1.70 -10.01
N LEU A 61 -2.80 -0.97 -9.16
CA LEU A 61 -2.25 -0.37 -7.94
C LEU A 61 -1.81 -1.42 -6.93
N MET A 62 -2.55 -2.53 -6.79
CA MET A 62 -2.16 -3.64 -5.94
C MET A 62 -0.84 -4.27 -6.39
N LEU A 63 -0.67 -4.50 -7.70
CA LEU A 63 0.59 -5.01 -8.26
C LEU A 63 1.75 -4.03 -8.03
N LEU A 64 1.51 -2.74 -8.20
CA LEU A 64 2.50 -1.70 -7.96
C LEU A 64 2.89 -1.62 -6.48
N ALA A 65 1.92 -1.75 -5.58
CA ALA A 65 2.16 -1.75 -4.14
C ALA A 65 3.02 -2.93 -3.72
N GLU A 66 2.81 -4.10 -4.31
CA GLU A 66 3.67 -5.26 -4.11
C GLU A 66 5.09 -5.03 -4.61
N ALA A 67 5.23 -4.49 -5.83
CA ALA A 67 6.53 -4.26 -6.43
C ALA A 67 7.40 -3.29 -5.62
N HIS A 68 6.78 -2.30 -4.96
CA HIS A 68 7.48 -1.27 -4.19
C HIS A 68 7.34 -1.39 -2.68
N SER A 69 6.78 -2.50 -2.18
CA SER A 69 6.59 -2.73 -0.75
C SER A 69 5.87 -1.56 -0.05
N CYS A 70 4.74 -1.14 -0.62
CA CYS A 70 3.86 -0.09 -0.08
C CYS A 70 2.70 -0.74 0.71
N ALA A 71 2.81 -0.75 2.04
CA ALA A 71 1.89 -1.48 2.90
C ALA A 71 0.45 -0.92 2.99
N LEU A 72 0.26 0.42 3.07
CA LEU A 72 -1.08 1.04 3.09
C LEU A 72 -1.79 0.88 1.75
N LEU A 73 -1.10 1.09 0.62
CA LEU A 73 -1.72 0.98 -0.69
C LEU A 73 -2.13 -0.46 -0.97
N LYS A 74 -1.33 -1.42 -0.51
CA LYS A 74 -1.65 -2.84 -0.61
C LYS A 74 -2.89 -3.19 0.21
N GLU A 75 -2.95 -2.78 1.48
CA GLU A 75 -4.11 -3.01 2.35
C GLU A 75 -5.38 -2.35 1.77
N ALA A 76 -5.32 -1.07 1.40
CA ALA A 76 -6.46 -0.36 0.83
C ALA A 76 -6.95 -0.98 -0.49
N SER A 77 -6.05 -1.44 -1.35
CA SER A 77 -6.42 -2.13 -2.60
C SER A 77 -7.09 -3.48 -2.32
N MET A 78 -6.61 -4.22 -1.32
CA MET A 78 -7.23 -5.48 -0.89
C MET A 78 -8.60 -5.25 -0.25
N ASP A 79 -8.79 -4.21 0.56
CA ASP A 79 -10.09 -3.85 1.13
C ASP A 79 -11.13 -3.55 0.05
N TRP A 80 -10.73 -2.79 -0.97
CA TRP A 80 -11.57 -2.51 -2.13
C TRP A 80 -11.91 -3.78 -2.91
N TYR A 81 -10.95 -4.69 -3.09
CA TYR A 81 -11.21 -5.98 -3.72
C TYR A 81 -12.21 -6.82 -2.92
N VAL A 82 -12.09 -6.86 -1.60
CA VAL A 82 -13.01 -7.59 -0.72
C VAL A 82 -14.43 -7.00 -0.79
N ALA A 83 -14.54 -5.68 -0.96
CA ALA A 83 -15.83 -5.01 -1.11
C ALA A 83 -16.54 -5.36 -2.44
N SER A 84 -15.80 -5.38 -3.55
CA SER A 84 -16.34 -5.63 -4.90
C SER A 84 -15.50 -6.63 -5.72
N PRO A 85 -15.42 -7.92 -5.32
CA PRO A 85 -14.50 -8.88 -5.94
C PRO A 85 -14.86 -9.21 -7.39
N THR A 86 -16.16 -9.22 -7.72
CA THR A 86 -16.64 -9.52 -9.07
C THR A 86 -16.26 -8.45 -10.08
N GLU A 87 -16.29 -7.18 -9.67
CA GLU A 87 -16.02 -6.08 -10.58
C GLU A 87 -14.52 -5.90 -10.81
N VAL A 88 -13.70 -6.09 -9.77
CA VAL A 88 -12.24 -6.04 -9.90
C VAL A 88 -11.70 -7.25 -10.67
N ALA A 89 -12.27 -8.44 -10.47
CA ALA A 89 -11.87 -9.63 -11.23
C ALA A 89 -12.22 -9.56 -12.73
N ASN A 90 -13.22 -8.76 -13.10
CA ASN A 90 -13.61 -8.53 -14.49
C ASN A 90 -12.77 -7.43 -15.17
N SER A 91 -11.86 -6.77 -14.45
CA SER A 91 -10.98 -5.75 -15.05
C SER A 91 -9.88 -6.40 -15.88
N ASP A 92 -9.50 -5.77 -16.99
CA ASP A 92 -8.41 -6.25 -17.88
C ASP A 92 -7.07 -6.37 -17.13
N ASP A 93 -6.86 -5.51 -16.13
CA ASP A 93 -5.66 -5.46 -15.29
C ASP A 93 -5.55 -6.67 -14.34
N TRP A 94 -6.63 -7.43 -14.12
CA TRP A 94 -6.61 -8.65 -13.30
C TRP A 94 -5.72 -9.75 -13.88
N THR A 95 -5.54 -9.76 -15.21
CA THR A 95 -4.64 -10.72 -15.89
C THR A 95 -3.18 -10.61 -15.41
N LEU A 96 -2.78 -9.44 -14.89
CA LEU A 96 -1.45 -9.23 -14.31
C LEU A 96 -1.35 -9.81 -12.90
N VAL A 97 -2.43 -9.70 -12.12
CA VAL A 97 -2.53 -10.31 -10.78
C VAL A 97 -2.50 -11.82 -10.87
N GLU A 98 -3.17 -12.39 -11.88
CA GLU A 98 -3.18 -13.84 -12.13
C GLU A 98 -1.79 -14.42 -12.37
N LYS A 99 -0.90 -13.66 -13.03
CA LYS A 99 0.50 -14.06 -13.27
C LYS A 99 1.34 -14.11 -12.00
N SER A 100 0.88 -13.52 -10.90
CA SER A 100 1.58 -13.49 -9.62
C SER A 100 0.90 -14.39 -8.58
N PRO A 101 1.33 -15.68 -8.46
CA PRO A 101 0.68 -16.61 -7.53
C PRO A 101 0.82 -16.21 -6.06
N LYS A 102 1.90 -15.49 -5.71
CA LYS A 102 2.12 -14.99 -4.34
C LYS A 102 1.02 -14.02 -3.91
N LEU A 103 0.68 -13.07 -4.77
CA LEU A 103 -0.38 -12.09 -4.50
C LEU A 103 -1.75 -12.73 -4.36
N LEU A 104 -2.06 -13.73 -5.20
CA LEU A 104 -3.31 -14.48 -5.08
C LEU A 104 -3.41 -15.22 -3.75
N VAL A 105 -2.35 -15.91 -3.32
CA VAL A 105 -2.33 -16.62 -2.03
C VAL A 105 -2.56 -15.65 -0.87
N GLU A 106 -1.94 -14.49 -0.91
CA GLU A 106 -2.09 -13.47 0.12
C GLU A 106 -3.50 -12.87 0.13
N LEU A 107 -4.05 -12.56 -1.04
CA LEU A 107 -5.40 -12.03 -1.19
C LEU A 107 -6.46 -13.04 -0.71
N VAL A 108 -6.28 -14.34 -0.99
CA VAL A 108 -7.16 -15.40 -0.47
C VAL A 108 -7.09 -15.48 1.06
N ARG A 109 -5.89 -15.34 1.64
CA ARG A 109 -5.72 -15.29 3.10
C ARG A 109 -6.40 -14.06 3.69
N TYR A 110 -6.26 -12.90 3.04
CA TYR A 110 -6.89 -11.64 3.44
C TYR A 110 -8.43 -11.74 3.44
N MET A 111 -9.02 -12.31 2.38
CA MET A 111 -10.45 -12.60 2.31
C MET A 111 -10.94 -13.58 3.39
N GLY A 112 -10.08 -14.48 3.85
CA GLY A 112 -10.38 -15.35 4.98
C GLY A 112 -10.55 -14.54 6.27
N ILE A 113 -9.68 -13.56 6.50
CA ILE A 113 -9.67 -12.72 7.69
C ILE A 113 -10.87 -11.77 7.73
N ASP A 114 -11.21 -11.10 6.63
CA ASP A 114 -12.37 -10.16 6.60
C ASP A 114 -13.70 -10.86 6.88
N ARG A 115 -13.88 -12.08 6.36
CA ARG A 115 -15.09 -12.89 6.62
C ARG A 115 -15.25 -13.23 8.11
N HIS A 116 -14.16 -13.40 8.84
CA HIS A 116 -14.19 -13.59 10.30
C HIS A 116 -14.55 -12.30 11.05
N HIS A 117 -14.10 -11.13 10.57
CA HIS A 117 -14.48 -9.83 11.12
C HIS A 117 -15.99 -9.58 11.05
N ARG A 118 -16.62 -9.88 9.91
CA ARG A 118 -18.09 -9.75 9.75
C ARG A 118 -18.90 -10.78 10.55
N SER A 119 -18.30 -11.93 10.90
CA SER A 119 -18.96 -13.01 11.64
C SER A 119 -18.90 -12.86 13.17
N GLY A 120 -18.28 -11.80 13.72
CA GLY A 120 -18.32 -11.47 15.15
C GLY A 120 -17.53 -12.40 16.09
N ARG A 121 -16.69 -13.30 15.56
CA ARG A 121 -15.83 -14.18 16.38
C ARG A 121 -14.43 -13.59 16.41
N ALA A 122 -14.24 -12.56 17.24
CA ALA A 122 -12.98 -11.85 17.38
C ALA A 122 -11.99 -12.67 18.22
N ASP A 123 -11.17 -13.47 17.56
CA ASP A 123 -9.83 -13.74 18.07
C ASP A 123 -8.97 -12.58 17.55
N VAL A 124 -8.51 -11.68 18.44
CA VAL A 124 -7.62 -10.56 18.07
C VAL A 124 -6.27 -11.16 17.71
N THR A 125 -6.18 -11.63 16.47
CA THR A 125 -4.92 -12.06 15.90
C THR A 125 -4.13 -10.81 15.53
N SER A 126 -2.81 -10.86 15.71
CA SER A 126 -1.85 -9.83 15.30
C SER A 126 -2.02 -9.35 13.84
N ASN A 127 -2.72 -10.13 13.01
CA ASN A 127 -3.07 -9.79 11.63
C ASN A 127 -4.23 -8.79 11.47
N SER A 128 -4.94 -8.42 12.53
CA SER A 128 -6.12 -7.54 12.47
C SER A 128 -5.81 -6.05 12.59
N MET A 129 -4.59 -5.68 12.99
CA MET A 129 -4.24 -4.27 13.16
C MET A 129 -4.00 -3.64 11.78
N GLY A 130 -4.65 -2.51 11.50
CA GLY A 130 -4.46 -1.77 10.26
C GLY A 130 -3.04 -1.21 10.14
N VAL A 131 -2.51 -1.09 8.92
CA VAL A 131 -1.17 -0.55 8.67
C VAL A 131 -1.05 0.89 9.19
N SER A 132 -2.13 1.68 9.12
CA SER A 132 -2.18 3.03 9.69
C SER A 132 -1.92 3.02 11.21
N SER A 133 -2.62 2.16 11.95
CA SER A 133 -2.43 2.00 13.39
C SER A 133 -1.04 1.46 13.75
N LEU A 134 -0.49 0.55 12.94
CA LEU A 134 0.89 0.05 13.13
C LEU A 134 1.91 1.17 12.93
N ARG A 135 1.75 2.02 11.91
CA ARG A 135 2.63 3.16 11.64
C ARG A 135 2.56 4.22 12.73
N ASP A 136 1.37 4.57 13.21
CA ASP A 136 1.21 5.53 14.31
C ASP A 136 1.89 5.04 15.59
N TRP A 137 1.78 3.74 15.86
CA TRP A 137 2.42 3.11 17.01
C TRP A 137 3.95 3.09 16.89
N LEU A 138 4.48 2.69 15.72
CA LEU A 138 5.92 2.67 15.46
C LEU A 138 6.51 4.08 15.47
N GLY A 139 5.80 5.06 14.89
CA GLY A 139 6.18 6.46 14.90
C GLY A 139 6.23 7.04 16.31
N SER A 140 5.27 6.69 17.18
CA SER A 140 5.27 7.11 18.60
C SER A 140 6.47 6.57 19.38
N ARG A 141 7.07 5.47 18.93
CA ARG A 141 8.28 4.88 19.53
C ARG A 141 9.58 5.25 18.79
N GLY A 142 9.49 6.02 17.70
CA GLY A 142 10.64 6.41 16.88
C GLY A 142 11.29 5.25 16.11
N LEU A 143 10.55 4.17 15.87
CA LEU A 143 11.01 3.06 15.03
C LEU A 143 10.79 3.37 13.54
N ASP A 144 11.55 2.67 12.70
CA ASP A 144 11.36 2.74 11.25
C ASP A 144 9.93 2.33 10.86
N VAL A 145 9.29 3.17 10.06
CA VAL A 145 7.92 3.02 9.56
C VAL A 145 7.88 2.50 8.12
N ASP A 146 9.03 2.34 7.48
CA ASP A 146 9.13 1.79 6.14
C ASP A 146 9.22 0.25 6.16
N GLY A 147 8.74 -0.36 5.07
CA GLY A 147 8.69 -1.79 4.85
C GLY A 147 7.31 -2.31 4.48
N THR A 148 7.21 -3.62 4.30
CA THR A 148 5.96 -4.31 4.02
C THR A 148 5.11 -4.44 5.28
N ARG A 149 3.84 -4.84 5.13
CA ARG A 149 2.97 -5.10 6.28
C ARG A 149 3.61 -6.10 7.25
N GLU A 150 4.26 -7.14 6.72
CA GLU A 150 4.91 -8.18 7.52
C GLU A 150 6.02 -7.62 8.40
N THR A 151 6.87 -6.73 7.87
CA THR A 151 7.96 -6.13 8.64
C THR A 151 7.44 -5.22 9.75
N LEU A 152 6.32 -4.52 9.52
CA LEU A 152 5.68 -3.69 10.55
C LEU A 152 5.09 -4.56 11.66
N VAL A 153 4.44 -5.68 11.30
CA VAL A 153 3.88 -6.63 12.26
C VAL A 153 4.98 -7.35 13.06
N GLU A 154 6.08 -7.73 12.42
CA GLU A 154 7.22 -8.36 13.08
C GLU A 154 7.84 -7.42 14.12
N ARG A 155 8.12 -6.17 13.75
CA ARG A 155 8.61 -5.13 14.68
C ARG A 155 7.65 -4.90 15.84
N TRP A 156 6.35 -4.91 15.57
CA TRP A 156 5.32 -4.79 16.60
C TRP A 156 5.37 -5.96 17.59
N LYS A 157 5.48 -7.20 17.10
CA LYS A 157 5.59 -8.40 17.94
C LYS A 157 6.87 -8.44 18.77
N GLU A 158 7.99 -7.99 18.22
CA GLU A 158 9.27 -7.92 18.93
C GLU A 158 9.25 -6.95 20.12
N HIS A 159 8.35 -5.96 20.07
CA HIS A 159 8.27 -4.86 21.04
C HIS A 159 6.96 -4.89 21.87
N GLN A 160 6.27 -6.03 21.86
CA GLN A 160 5.09 -6.34 22.68
C GLN A 160 5.51 -7.00 24.00
#